data_AF-A0A7W9DCU9-F1
#
_entry.id   AF-A0A7W9DCU9-F1
#
_cell.length_a   1.000
_cell.length_b   1.000
_cell.length_c   1.000
_cell.angle_alpha   90.00
_cell.angle_beta   90.00
_cell.angle_gamma   90.00
#
_symmetry.space_group_name_H-M   'P 1'
#
loop_
_entity.id
_entity.type
_entity.pdbx_description
1 polymer ?
#
loop_
_entity_poly.entity_id
_entity_poly.type
_entity_poly.pdbx_seq_one_letter_code
_entity_poly.pdbx_strand_id
1 'polypeptide(L)' 'MNLRDELKIAPVNELRHVGSRTKGSMGQTEIDEYEEITPDGKVIARYTVTEHTNLRGLNTTRSIQQH' A
#
# COMPACT_ATOMS: atom_id res chain seq x y z
N MET A 1 -9.48 -8.53 4.74
CA MET A 1 -9.42 -8.48 3.26
C MET A 1 -7.95 -8.41 2.88
N ASN A 2 -7.48 -9.25 1.96
CA ASN A 2 -6.08 -9.21 1.54
C ASN A 2 -5.86 -8.04 0.59
N LEU A 3 -4.75 -7.32 0.75
CA LEU A 3 -4.38 -6.16 -0.07
C LEU A 3 -4.38 -6.50 -1.58
N ARG A 4 -4.05 -7.75 -1.94
CA ARG A 4 -4.06 -8.24 -3.34
C ARG A 4 -5.46 -8.24 -3.96
N ASP A 5 -6.47 -8.65 -3.20
CA ASP A 5 -7.87 -8.70 -3.68
C ASP A 5 -8.43 -7.29 -3.87
N GLU A 6 -8.03 -6.36 -3.00
CA GLU A 6 -8.45 -4.95 -3.04
C GLU A 6 -7.81 -4.19 -4.21
N LEU A 7 -6.56 -4.53 -4.53
CA LEU A 7 -5.83 -3.96 -5.66
C LEU A 7 -6.18 -4.59 -7.01
N LYS A 8 -7.03 -5.62 -7.05
CA LYS A 8 -7.40 -6.39 -8.27
C LYS A 8 -6.17 -6.82 -9.09
N ILE A 9 -5.07 -7.12 -8.42
CA ILE A 9 -3.82 -7.53 -9.07
C ILE A 9 -4.08 -8.85 -9.78
N ALA A 10 -3.58 -8.97 -11.03
CA ALA A 10 -3.72 -10.21 -11.75
C ALA A 10 -2.99 -11.33 -10.98
N PRO A 11 -3.56 -12.53 -10.82
CA PRO A 11 -2.98 -13.59 -10.01
C PRO A 11 -1.61 -14.07 -10.50
N VAL A 12 -1.27 -13.72 -11.74
CA VAL A 12 0.04 -13.97 -12.38
C VAL A 12 1.12 -12.97 -11.97
N ASN A 13 0.75 -11.81 -11.44
CA ASN A 13 1.69 -10.75 -11.10
C ASN A 13 2.06 -10.81 -9.63
N GLU A 14 3.32 -10.52 -9.34
CA GLU A 14 3.85 -10.49 -7.99
C GLU A 14 3.76 -9.09 -7.41
N LEU A 15 3.08 -8.95 -6.27
CA LEU A 15 3.10 -7.72 -5.50
C LEU A 15 4.32 -7.71 -4.58
N ARG A 16 5.29 -6.86 -4.89
CA ARG A 16 6.49 -6.66 -4.09
C ARG A 16 6.34 -5.43 -3.20
N HIS A 17 6.58 -5.58 -1.90
CA HIS A 17 6.73 -4.43 -0.99
C HIS A 17 8.09 -3.77 -1.25
N VAL A 18 8.07 -2.49 -1.56
CA VAL A 18 9.26 -1.70 -1.92
C VAL A 18 9.80 -0.99 -0.70
N GLY A 19 8.91 -0.51 0.16
CA GLY A 19 9.29 0.21 1.35
C GLY A 19 8.08 0.64 2.15
N SER A 20 8.34 0.92 3.41
CA SER A 20 7.38 1.50 4.33
C SER A 20 7.98 2.75 4.96
N ARG A 21 7.15 3.75 5.18
CA ARG A 21 7.51 4.97 5.91
C ARG A 21 6.39 5.34 6.83
N THR A 22 6.74 5.79 8.02
CA THR A 22 5.77 6.29 8.98
C THR A 22 5.96 7.80 9.19
N LYS A 23 4.86 8.51 9.43
CA LYS A 23 4.82 9.95 9.65
C LYS A 23 3.88 10.30 10.80
N GLY A 24 4.16 11.42 11.47
CA GLY A 24 3.33 11.96 12.54
C GLY A 24 3.75 11.52 13.94
N SER A 25 3.04 12.02 14.94
CA SER A 25 3.32 11.73 16.35
C SER A 25 2.99 10.26 16.65
N MET A 26 3.96 9.50 17.17
CA MET A 26 3.83 8.07 17.45
C MET A 26 3.43 7.18 16.25
N GLY A 27 3.75 7.59 15.01
CA GLY A 27 3.44 6.77 13.84
C GLY A 27 1.98 6.83 13.39
N GLN A 28 1.32 7.96 13.59
CA GLN A 28 -0.07 8.20 13.15
C GLN A 28 -0.36 7.86 11.70
N THR A 29 0.62 7.96 10.81
CA THR A 29 0.44 7.69 9.39
C THR A 29 1.45 6.64 8.96
N GLU A 30 0.98 5.51 8.48
CA GLU A 30 1.79 4.49 7.83
C GLU A 30 1.59 4.59 6.33
N ILE A 31 2.68 4.55 5.58
CA ILE A 31 2.65 4.64 4.13
C ILE A 31 3.50 3.48 3.61
N ASP A 32 2.85 2.54 2.95
CA ASP A 32 3.48 1.41 2.31
C ASP A 32 3.46 1.58 0.79
N GLU A 33 4.60 1.27 0.19
CA GLU A 33 4.77 1.31 -1.25
C GLU A 33 4.95 -0.11 -1.76
N TYR A 34 4.16 -0.45 -2.77
CA TYR A 34 4.18 -1.74 -3.43
C TYR A 34 4.37 -1.56 -4.93
N GLU A 35 5.05 -2.50 -5.55
CA GLU A 35 5.24 -2.61 -6.99
C GLU A 35 4.62 -3.91 -7.46
N GLU A 36 3.84 -3.83 -8.54
CA GLU A 36 3.37 -5.01 -9.25
C GLU A 36 4.37 -5.37 -10.33
N ILE A 37 4.94 -6.56 -10.21
CA ILE A 37 5.96 -7.10 -11.09
C ILE A 37 5.34 -8.23 -11.90
N THR A 38 5.44 -8.15 -13.22
CA THR A 38 5.02 -9.25 -14.09
C THR A 38 5.97 -10.45 -13.96
N PRO A 39 5.55 -11.65 -14.36
CA PRO A 39 6.44 -12.81 -14.47
C PRO A 39 7.72 -12.54 -15.27
N ASP A 40 7.66 -11.60 -16.22
CA ASP A 40 8.79 -11.15 -17.04
C ASP A 40 9.78 -10.23 -16.30
N GLY A 41 9.55 -9.96 -15.01
CA GLY A 41 10.41 -9.12 -14.18
C GLY A 41 10.25 -7.61 -14.41
N LYS A 42 9.17 -7.17 -15.06
CA LYS A 42 8.89 -5.75 -15.30
C LYS A 42 7.88 -5.21 -14.29
N VAL A 43 8.17 -4.03 -13.76
CA VAL A 43 7.20 -3.28 -12.93
C VAL A 43 6.14 -2.69 -13.85
N ILE A 44 4.87 -3.04 -13.63
CA ILE A 44 3.73 -2.57 -14.43
C ILE A 44 2.87 -1.54 -13.71
N ALA A 45 2.86 -1.53 -12.38
CA ALA A 45 2.13 -0.57 -11.58
C ALA A 45 2.82 -0.36 -10.24
N ARG A 46 2.64 0.83 -9.67
CA ARG A 46 3.07 1.12 -8.29
C ARG A 46 1.87 1.54 -7.47
N TYR A 47 1.74 0.94 -6.30
CA TYR A 47 0.67 1.22 -5.35
C TYR A 47 1.25 1.87 -4.12
N THR A 48 0.65 2.98 -3.70
CA THR A 48 0.94 3.62 -2.42
C THR A 48 -0.28 3.44 -1.53
N VAL A 49 -0.13 2.69 -0.47
CA VAL A 49 -1.15 2.47 0.56
C VAL A 49 -0.82 3.39 1.71
N THR A 50 -1.68 4.36 1.99
CA THR A 50 -1.53 5.26 3.13
C THR A 50 -2.62 4.94 4.14
N GLU A 51 -2.22 4.56 5.34
CA GLU A 51 -3.07 4.39 6.49
C GLU A 51 -2.82 5.52 7.47
N HIS A 52 -3.86 6.26 7.83
CA HIS A 52 -3.77 7.37 8.77
C HIS A 52 -4.73 7.12 9.94
N THR A 53 -4.18 7.01 11.14
CA THR A 53 -4.90 6.86 12.39
C THR A 53 -4.95 8.18 13.15
N ASN A 54 -6.16 8.71 13.32
CA ASN A 54 -6.38 9.90 14.11
C ASN A 54 -6.43 9.56 15.62
N LEU A 55 -5.36 9.87 16.35
CA LEU A 55 -5.22 9.54 17.79
C LEU A 55 -6.29 10.18 18.69
N ARG A 56 -6.93 11.28 18.26
CA ARG A 56 -7.95 11.99 19.08
C ARG A 56 -9.39 11.59 18.75
N GLY A 57 -9.58 10.61 17.86
CA GLY A 57 -10.90 10.06 17.53
C GLY A 57 -10.91 8.56 17.23
N LEU A 58 -9.76 7.88 17.38
CA LEU A 58 -9.54 6.46 17.07
C LEU A 58 -10.09 6.05 15.69
N ASN A 59 -10.06 6.99 14.73
CA ASN A 59 -10.54 6.75 13.39
C ASN A 59 -9.35 6.49 12.49
N THR A 60 -9.34 5.34 11.82
CA THR A 60 -8.32 4.96 10.85
C THR A 60 -8.89 5.09 9.45
N THR A 61 -8.29 5.97 8.66
CA THR A 61 -8.59 6.12 7.24
C THR A 61 -7.50 5.47 6.43
N ARG A 62 -7.89 4.61 5.50
CA ARG A 62 -6.98 3.98 4.55
C ARG A 62 -7.25 4.53 3.16
N SER A 63 -6.20 4.85 2.43
CA SER A 63 -6.26 5.36 1.07
C SER A 63 -5.25 4.61 0.23
N ILE A 64 -5.68 4.17 -0.95
CA ILE A 64 -4.84 3.44 -1.88
C ILE A 64 -4.77 4.25 -3.17
N GLN A 65 -3.54 4.53 -3.61
CA GLN A 65 -3.27 5.27 -4.83
C GLN A 65 -2.43 4.42 -5.77
N GLN A 66 -2.92 4.23 -7.00
CA GLN A 66 -2.20 3.57 -8.09
C GLN A 66 -1.56 4.64 -8.99
N HIS A 67 -0.31 4.41 -9.36
CA HIS A 67 0.48 5.23 -10.28
C HIS A 67 0.89 4.43 -11.52
#